data_AF-A0A1Y1Y1I3-F1
#
_entry.id   AF-A0A1Y1Y1I3-F1
#
_cell.length_a   1.000
_cell.length_b   1.000
_cell.length_c   1.000
_cell.angle_alpha   90.00
_cell.angle_beta   90.00
_cell.angle_gamma   90.00
#
_symmetry.space_group_name_H-M   'P 1'
#
loop_
_entity.id
_entity.type
_entity.pdbx_description
1 polymer ?
#
loop_
_entity_poly.entity_id
_entity_poly.type
_entity_poly.pdbx_seq_one_letter_code
_entity_poly.pdbx_strand_id
1 'polypeptide(L)'
;LTALLYLIRLKELRPTCKGGYGSGHRLFLASLVLANKYLQDGAYHNKTWYKVIEGVYSLNEINQMERELLGLLGYKLCVTKADWLEFVR
;
A
#
# COMPACT_ATOMS: atom_id res chain seq x y z
N LEU A 1 -0.97 -6.39 8.34
CA LEU A 1 -1.22 -5.39 9.41
C LEU A 1 -0.62 -4.02 9.06
N THR A 2 0.67 -3.91 8.69
CA THR A 2 1.27 -2.66 8.15
C THR A 2 0.53 -2.08 6.93
N ALA A 3 -0.01 -2.93 6.04
CA ALA A 3 -0.84 -2.47 4.93
C ALA A 3 -2.10 -1.72 5.38
N LEU A 4 -2.75 -2.17 6.46
CA LEU A 4 -3.93 -1.52 7.03
C LEU A 4 -3.57 -0.20 7.70
N LEU A 5 -2.42 -0.14 8.36
CA LEU A 5 -1.89 1.10 8.94
C LEU A 5 -1.70 2.18 7.86
N TYR A 6 -1.16 1.83 6.69
CA TYR A 6 -1.04 2.77 5.58
C TYR A 6 -2.38 3.27 5.05
N LEU A 7 -3.40 2.40 4.99
CA LEU A 7 -4.75 2.82 4.58
C LEU A 7 -5.40 3.77 5.60
N ILE A 8 -5.19 3.54 6.90
CA ILE A 8 -5.71 4.42 7.95
C ILE A 8 -5.00 5.77 7.89
N ARG A 9 -3.67 5.79 7.81
CA ARG A 9 -2.89 7.03 7.62
C ARG A 9 -3.35 7.80 6.39
N LEU A 10 -3.61 7.10 5.28
CA LEU A 10 -4.14 7.72 4.07
C LEU A 10 -5.51 8.37 4.32
N LYS A 11 -6.40 7.69 5.06
CA LYS A 11 -7.72 8.21 5.42
C LYS A 11 -7.63 9.45 6.30
N GLU A 12 -6.68 9.51 7.23
CA GLU A 12 -6.44 10.68 8.08
C GLU A 12 -5.81 11.84 7.32
N LEU A 13 -4.86 11.56 6.42
CA LEU A 13 -4.20 12.56 5.57
C LEU A 13 -5.16 13.15 4.53
N ARG A 14 -6.08 12.33 4.01
CA ARG A 14 -7.03 12.75 2.97
C ARG A 14 -8.44 12.22 3.24
N PRO A 15 -9.17 12.83 4.20
CA PRO A 15 -10.54 12.41 4.55
C PRO A 15 -11.56 12.65 3.40
N THR A 16 -11.20 13.46 2.41
CA THR A 16 -12.02 13.77 1.23
C THR A 16 -11.82 12.80 0.06
N CYS A 17 -10.81 11.92 0.11
CA CYS A 17 -10.58 10.93 -0.93
C CYS A 17 -11.63 9.82 -0.87
N LYS A 18 -12.75 10.01 -1.58
CA LYS A 18 -13.72 8.95 -1.86
C LYS A 18 -13.28 8.22 -3.13
N GLY A 19 -12.78 7.01 -2.97
CA GLY A 19 -12.46 6.15 -4.10
C GLY A 19 -13.71 5.73 -4.88
N GLY A 20 -13.63 5.67 -6.22
CA GLY A 20 -14.70 5.15 -7.07
C GLY A 20 -14.88 3.63 -6.98
N TYR A 21 -15.89 3.08 -7.67
CA TYR A 21 -16.13 1.62 -7.73
C TYR A 21 -14.86 0.89 -8.20
N GLY A 22 -14.41 -0.12 -7.44
CA GLY A 22 -13.19 -0.90 -7.72
C GLY A 22 -11.87 -0.28 -7.24
N SER A 23 -11.86 0.96 -6.76
CA SER A 23 -10.63 1.61 -6.24
C SER A 23 -10.15 1.03 -4.92
N GLY A 24 -11.06 0.52 -4.07
CA GLY A 24 -10.71 -0.05 -2.77
C GLY A 24 -9.80 -1.28 -2.86
N HIS A 25 -10.06 -2.18 -3.81
CA HIS A 25 -9.21 -3.35 -4.04
C HIS A 25 -7.81 -2.96 -4.54
N ARG A 26 -7.74 -1.96 -5.44
CA ARG A 26 -6.46 -1.40 -5.94
C ARG A 26 -5.64 -0.78 -4.82
N LEU A 27 -6.29 0.02 -3.96
CA LEU A 27 -5.69 0.63 -2.78
C LEU A 27 -5.18 -0.40 -1.79
N PHE A 28 -5.98 -1.43 -1.51
CA PHE A 28 -5.59 -2.51 -0.62
C PHE A 28 -4.38 -3.29 -1.16
N LEU A 29 -4.40 -3.63 -2.44
CA LEU A 29 -3.30 -4.32 -3.12
C LEU A 29 -2.02 -3.48 -3.09
N ALA A 30 -2.09 -2.20 -3.45
CA ALA A 30 -0.96 -1.28 -3.40
C ALA A 30 -0.37 -1.20 -1.98
N SER A 31 -1.23 -1.11 -0.96
CA SER A 31 -0.81 -1.05 0.44
C SER A 31 -0.13 -2.33 0.90
N LEU A 32 -0.58 -3.49 0.39
CA LEU A 32 0.01 -4.79 0.68
C LEU A 32 1.40 -4.94 0.06
N VAL A 33 1.56 -4.59 -1.23
CA VAL A 33 2.85 -4.60 -1.92
C VAL A 33 3.86 -3.69 -1.22
N LEU A 34 3.43 -2.47 -0.88
CA LEU A 34 4.24 -1.47 -0.19
C LEU A 34 4.68 -1.95 1.20
N ALA A 35 3.76 -2.52 1.97
CA ALA A 35 4.04 -3.06 3.30
C ALA A 35 5.01 -4.23 3.26
N ASN A 36 4.89 -5.11 2.26
CA ASN A 36 5.81 -6.22 2.11
C ASN A 36 7.22 -5.74 1.77
N LYS A 37 7.35 -4.78 0.85
CA LYS A 37 8.65 -4.17 0.51
C LYS A 37 9.28 -3.44 1.69
N TYR A 38 8.47 -2.80 2.53
CA TYR A 38 8.96 -2.12 3.72
C TYR A 38 9.41 -3.09 4.83
N LEU A 39 8.76 -4.26 4.96
CA LEU A 39 9.08 -5.25 5.99
C LEU A 39 10.19 -6.23 5.60
N GLN A 40 10.33 -6.53 4.30
CA GLN A 40 11.34 -7.48 3.80
C GLN A 40 12.35 -6.74 2.90
N ASP A 41 13.54 -6.49 3.44
CA ASP A 41 14.70 -5.97 2.69
C ASP A 41 15.13 -6.85 1.50
N GLY A 42 14.77 -8.14 1.52
CA GLY A 42 14.96 -9.07 0.39
C GLY A 42 13.87 -8.99 -0.68
N ALA A 43 13.36 -7.79 -0.95
CA ALA A 43 12.08 -7.57 -1.62
C ALA A 43 11.94 -8.32 -2.95
N TYR A 44 10.96 -9.22 -2.99
CA TYR A 44 10.34 -9.72 -4.20
C TYR A 44 10.06 -8.55 -5.17
N HIS A 45 10.83 -8.50 -6.26
CA HIS A 45 10.64 -7.52 -7.33
C HIS A 45 9.17 -7.48 -7.75
N ASN A 46 8.68 -6.34 -8.28
CA ASN A 46 7.28 -6.24 -8.76
C ASN A 46 6.90 -7.35 -9.76
N LYS A 47 7.89 -8.00 -10.40
CA LYS A 47 7.75 -9.21 -11.20
C LYS A 47 7.19 -10.42 -10.44
N THR A 48 7.53 -10.61 -9.17
CA THR A 48 6.98 -11.72 -8.36
C THR A 48 5.56 -11.40 -7.90
N TRP A 49 5.28 -10.15 -7.53
CA TRP A 49 3.91 -9.71 -7.29
C TRP A 49 3.05 -9.90 -8.52
N TYR A 50 3.54 -9.51 -9.70
CA TYR A 50 2.85 -9.79 -10.96
C TYR A 50 2.52 -11.28 -11.17
N LYS A 51 3.44 -12.21 -10.85
CA LYS A 51 3.17 -13.65 -10.92
C LYS A 51 2.09 -14.13 -9.94
N VAL A 52 2.00 -13.51 -8.75
CA VAL A 52 1.00 -13.87 -7.73
C VAL A 52 -0.38 -13.32 -8.07
N ILE A 53 -0.44 -12.17 -8.76
CA ILE A 53 -1.68 -11.46 -9.10
C ILE A 53 -2.01 -11.65 -10.60
N GLU A 54 -1.39 -12.66 -11.23
CA GLU A 54 -1.45 -12.90 -12.67
C GLU A 54 -2.92 -13.08 -13.12
N GLY A 55 -3.31 -12.32 -14.15
CA GLY A 55 -4.68 -12.33 -14.68
C GLY A 55 -5.62 -11.24 -14.17
N VAL A 56 -5.22 -10.45 -13.15
CA VAL A 56 -6.06 -9.34 -12.63
C VAL A 56 -5.48 -7.95 -12.95
N TYR A 57 -4.16 -7.77 -12.85
CA TYR A 57 -3.48 -6.50 -13.13
C TYR A 57 -2.15 -6.71 -13.85
N SER A 58 -1.81 -5.81 -14.77
CA SER A 58 -0.50 -5.79 -15.44
C SER A 58 0.61 -5.26 -14.51
N LEU A 59 1.86 -5.61 -14.82
CA LEU A 59 3.02 -5.10 -14.08
C LEU A 59 3.05 -3.56 -14.04
N ASN A 60 2.65 -2.91 -15.13
CA ASN A 60 2.60 -1.45 -15.21
C ASN A 60 1.53 -0.86 -14.30
N GLU A 61 0.36 -1.49 -14.21
CA GLU A 61 -0.69 -1.07 -13.27
C GLU A 61 -0.23 -1.22 -11.81
N ILE A 62 0.44 -2.32 -11.46
CA ILE A 62 0.98 -2.51 -10.10
C ILE A 62 1.99 -1.41 -9.77
N ASN A 63 2.91 -1.11 -10.69
CA ASN A 63 3.87 -0.02 -10.52
C ASN A 63 3.18 1.34 -10.37
N GLN A 64 2.12 1.59 -11.14
CA GLN A 64 1.37 2.84 -11.08
C GLN A 64 0.63 2.97 -9.75
N MET A 65 -0.08 1.92 -9.32
CA MET A 65 -0.81 1.89 -8.05
C MET A 65 0.12 2.10 -6.85
N GLU A 66 1.30 1.48 -6.86
CA GLU A 66 2.33 1.67 -5.84
C GLU A 66 2.80 3.12 -5.77
N ARG A 67 3.16 3.71 -6.91
CA ARG A 67 3.61 5.10 -6.99
C ARG A 67 2.54 6.10 -6.57
N GLU A 68 1.30 5.86 -6.96
CA GLU A 68 0.16 6.70 -6.56
C GLU A 68 -0.03 6.65 -5.03
N LEU A 69 0.00 5.47 -4.42
CA LEU A 69 -0.11 5.34 -2.97
C LEU A 69 1.06 6.02 -2.24
N LEU A 70 2.30 5.86 -2.74
CA LEU A 70 3.48 6.55 -2.22
C LEU A 70 3.33 8.07 -2.24
N GLY A 71 2.85 8.61 -3.38
CA GLY A 71 2.58 10.03 -3.54
C GLY A 71 1.49 10.52 -2.60
N LEU A 72 0.42 9.74 -2.42
CA LEU A 72 -0.69 10.06 -1.51
C LEU A 72 -0.26 10.06 -0.05
N LEU A 73 0.64 9.15 0.35
CA LEU A 73 1.24 9.08 1.69
C LEU A 73 2.35 10.12 1.90
N GLY A 74 2.76 10.85 0.85
CA GLY A 74 3.86 11.81 0.91
C GLY A 74 5.18 11.16 1.34
N TYR A 75 5.41 9.90 0.95
CA TYR A 75 6.60 9.11 1.32
C TYR A 75 6.81 8.90 2.83
N LYS A 76 5.78 9.15 3.66
CA LYS A 76 5.82 8.90 5.11
C LYS A 76 5.58 7.42 5.45
N LEU A 77 6.51 6.58 5.02
CA LEU A 77 6.47 5.12 5.22
C LEU A 77 7.03 4.69 6.58
N CYS A 78 7.74 5.57 7.28
CA CYS A 78 8.32 5.24 8.56
C CYS A 78 7.20 4.93 9.56
N VAL A 79 7.14 3.67 9.99
CA VAL A 79 6.28 3.20 11.07
C VAL A 79 7.15 3.01 12.30
N THR A 80 6.97 3.89 13.29
CA THR A 80 7.66 3.74 14.57
C THR A 80 6.93 2.73 15.45
N LYS A 81 7.63 2.18 16.45
CA LYS A 81 7.02 1.26 17.41
C LYS A 81 5.84 1.89 18.16
N ALA A 82 5.89 3.21 18.42
CA ALA A 82 4.81 3.94 19.07
C ALA A 82 3.54 3.99 18.19
N ASP A 83 3.70 4.32 16.91
CA ASP A 83 2.62 4.37 15.93
C ASP A 83 1.99 2.98 15.70
N TRP A 84 2.83 1.93 15.71
CA TRP A 84 2.35 0.56 15.67
C TRP A 84 1.55 0.16 16.91
N LEU A 85 2.01 0.56 18.10
CA LEU A 85 1.30 0.27 19.36
C LEU A 85 -0.03 1.01 19.46
N GLU A 86 -0.12 2.22 18.92
CA GLU A 86 -1.38 2.94 18.81
C GLU A 86 -2.35 2.24 17.85
N PHE A 87 -1.86 1.70 16.74
CA PHE A 87 -2.67 0.96 15.77
C PHE A 87 -3.21 -0.39 16.27
N VAL A 88 -2.44 -1.12 17.09
CA VAL A 88 -2.84 -2.44 17.60
C VAL A 88 -3.78 -2.36 18.81
N ARG A 89 -3.89 -1.17 19.42
CA ARG A 89 -4.71 -0.92 20.61
C ARG A 89 -6.17 -0.65 20.26
#